data_AF-X0VGZ0-F1
#
_entry.id   AF-X0VGZ0-F1
#
_cell.length_a   1.000
_cell.length_b   1.000
_cell.length_c   1.000
_cell.angle_alpha   90.00
_cell.angle_beta   90.00
_cell.angle_gamma   90.00
#
_symmetry.space_group_name_H-M   'P 1'
#
loop_
_entity.id
_entity.type
_entity.pdbx_description
1 polymer ?
#
loop_
_entity_poly.entity_id
_entity_poly.type
_entity_poly.pdbx_seq_one_letter_code
_entity_poly.pdbx_strand_id
1 'polypeptide(L)'
;MIAESQTEFNVQRRREPDWKAWLVHGAMIASAFVAAMITVGIIFSMAFEAMQFFQRVSVFEFLFGTTWSPQTAIRADQVGANGSFGAIPLITGTLLISAIAMAVATPIGLASAVYLAEYANPLTRDIVKPLLEILAGIPTVVYGFFAALTIAPFIRVTGTDLGLEVASESALAA
;
A
#
# COMPACT_ATOMS: atom_id res chain seq x y z
N MET A 1 39.77 65.94 -27.63
CA MET A 1 39.14 64.81 -28.35
C MET A 1 39.11 63.63 -27.39
N ILE A 2 38.15 63.64 -26.46
CA ILE A 2 37.88 62.57 -25.49
C ILE A 2 36.36 62.46 -25.39
N ALA A 3 35.83 61.27 -25.63
CA ALA A 3 34.63 60.73 -24.99
C ALA A 3 34.52 59.23 -25.33
N GLU A 4 34.91 58.36 -24.39
CA GLU A 4 34.24 57.07 -24.20
C GLU A 4 32.76 57.32 -23.87
N SER A 5 31.85 56.43 -24.28
CA SER A 5 30.71 55.99 -23.44
C SER A 5 29.76 55.04 -24.20
N GLN A 6 29.94 53.74 -23.94
CA GLN A 6 28.91 52.79 -23.46
C GLN A 6 27.62 52.49 -24.29
N THR A 7 27.30 51.18 -24.27
CA THR A 7 25.96 50.57 -24.09
C THR A 7 24.96 50.68 -25.25
N GLU A 8 24.21 49.65 -25.67
CA GLU A 8 23.87 48.33 -25.12
C GLU A 8 23.40 47.48 -26.31
N PHE A 9 23.86 46.23 -26.42
CA PHE A 9 23.29 45.27 -27.35
C PHE A 9 21.92 44.83 -26.79
N ASN A 10 20.89 45.64 -27.04
CA ASN A 10 19.55 45.38 -26.54
C ASN A 10 18.89 44.26 -27.37
N VAL A 11 19.14 43.01 -27.00
CA VAL A 11 18.39 41.85 -27.50
C VAL A 11 17.02 41.85 -26.84
N GLN A 12 16.12 42.71 -27.32
CA GLN A 12 14.70 42.61 -27.02
C GLN A 12 14.14 41.34 -27.68
N ARG A 13 14.26 40.18 -27.01
CA ARG A 13 13.43 39.02 -27.34
C ARG A 13 11.98 39.41 -27.03
N ARG A 14 11.22 39.77 -28.07
CA ARG A 14 9.75 39.85 -28.01
C ARG A 14 9.24 38.50 -27.51
N ARG A 15 8.77 38.47 -26.26
CA ARG A 15 8.14 37.32 -25.64
C ARG A 15 6.73 37.25 -26.21
N GLU A 16 6.51 36.36 -27.17
CA GLU A 16 5.19 36.17 -27.76
C GLU A 16 4.16 35.77 -26.68
N PRO A 17 2.88 36.18 -26.81
CA PRO A 17 1.85 35.83 -25.84
C PRO A 17 1.67 34.31 -25.79
N ASP A 18 2.11 33.70 -24.68
CA ASP A 18 2.13 32.26 -24.48
C ASP A 18 0.75 31.75 -24.04
N TRP A 19 -0.20 31.76 -24.98
CA TRP A 19 -1.56 31.24 -24.78
C TRP A 19 -1.56 29.76 -24.38
N LYS A 20 -0.54 29.02 -24.81
CA LYS A 20 -0.32 27.62 -24.43
C LYS A 20 0.01 27.52 -22.95
N ALA A 21 0.85 28.40 -22.42
CA ALA A 21 1.07 28.47 -20.99
C ALA A 21 -0.24 28.69 -20.23
N TRP A 22 -1.09 29.65 -20.62
CA TRP A 22 -2.38 29.86 -19.95
C TRP A 22 -3.29 28.62 -19.97
N LEU A 23 -3.32 27.90 -21.08
CA LEU A 23 -4.08 26.66 -21.20
C LEU A 23 -3.53 25.56 -20.28
N VAL A 24 -2.20 25.40 -20.23
CA VAL A 24 -1.54 24.43 -19.34
C VAL A 24 -1.77 24.79 -17.87
N HIS A 25 -1.59 26.05 -17.47
CA HIS A 25 -1.82 26.49 -16.09
C HIS A 25 -3.29 26.33 -15.70
N GLY A 26 -4.23 26.66 -16.60
CA GLY A 26 -5.65 26.43 -16.38
C GLY A 26 -6.00 24.95 -16.21
N ALA A 27 -5.43 24.07 -17.04
CA ALA A 27 -5.61 22.62 -16.93
C ALA A 27 -5.02 22.05 -15.62
N MET A 28 -3.84 22.54 -15.21
CA MET A 28 -3.22 22.15 -13.93
C MET A 28 -4.05 22.60 -12.73
N ILE A 29 -4.57 23.83 -12.74
CA ILE A 29 -5.45 24.34 -11.67
C ILE A 29 -6.75 23.55 -11.61
N ALA A 30 -7.38 23.27 -12.77
CA ALA A 30 -8.59 22.47 -12.84
C ALA A 30 -8.35 21.04 -12.34
N SER A 31 -7.25 20.41 -12.75
CA SER A 31 -6.87 19.08 -12.27
C SER A 31 -6.63 19.07 -10.75
N ALA A 32 -5.92 20.05 -10.22
CA ALA A 32 -5.70 20.19 -8.78
C ALA A 32 -7.02 20.39 -8.01
N PHE A 33 -7.94 21.20 -8.55
CA PHE A 33 -9.26 21.42 -7.96
C PHE A 33 -10.10 20.14 -7.96
N VAL A 34 -10.12 19.39 -9.07
CA VAL A 34 -10.82 18.10 -9.17
C VAL A 34 -10.23 17.08 -8.19
N ALA A 35 -8.90 16.98 -8.11
CA ALA A 35 -8.24 16.09 -7.16
C ALA A 35 -8.57 16.43 -5.71
N ALA A 36 -8.58 17.73 -5.36
CA ALA A 36 -9.00 18.20 -4.05
C ALA A 36 -10.47 17.83 -3.76
N MET A 37 -11.36 18.02 -4.74
CA MET A 37 -12.78 17.67 -4.60
C MET A 37 -13.03 16.17 -4.43
N ILE A 38 -12.31 15.34 -5.19
CA ILE A 38 -12.37 13.87 -5.03
C ILE A 38 -11.88 13.48 -3.64
N THR A 39 -10.78 14.07 -3.17
CA THR A 39 -10.23 13.77 -1.83
C THR A 39 -11.25 14.11 -0.75
N VAL A 40 -11.87 15.28 -0.83
CA VAL A 40 -12.96 15.69 0.07
C VAL A 40 -14.14 14.74 -0.04
N GLY A 41 -14.52 14.33 -1.25
CA GLY A 41 -15.59 13.35 -1.49
C GLY A 41 -15.31 11.99 -0.86
N ILE A 42 -14.08 11.47 -0.98
CA ILE A 42 -13.64 10.21 -0.35
C ILE A 42 -13.74 10.34 1.17
N ILE A 43 -13.24 11.43 1.75
CA ILE A 43 -13.33 11.67 3.21
C ILE A 43 -14.78 11.66 3.67
N PHE A 44 -15.68 12.35 2.96
CA PHE A 44 -17.09 12.37 3.30
C PHE A 44 -17.76 11.00 3.12
N SER A 45 -17.44 10.25 2.07
CA SER A 45 -17.95 8.88 1.85
C SER A 45 -17.52 7.97 3.00
N MET A 46 -16.24 7.96 3.32
CA MET A 46 -15.69 7.14 4.40
C MET A 46 -16.27 7.54 5.77
N ALA A 47 -16.45 8.83 6.04
CA ALA A 47 -17.05 9.30 7.29
C ALA A 47 -18.52 8.86 7.42
N PHE A 48 -19.28 8.94 6.33
CA PHE A 48 -20.68 8.48 6.31
C PHE A 48 -20.78 6.96 6.51
N GLU A 49 -19.96 6.18 5.81
CA GLU A 49 -19.90 4.72 5.97
C GLU A 49 -19.46 4.31 7.38
N ALA A 50 -18.47 4.99 7.96
CA ALA A 50 -18.04 4.78 9.33
C ALA A 50 -19.16 5.06 10.34
N MET A 51 -19.93 6.14 10.13
CA MET A 51 -21.08 6.46 10.99
C MET A 51 -22.16 5.37 10.90
N GLN A 52 -22.47 4.89 9.69
CA GLN A 52 -23.41 3.77 9.48
C GLN A 52 -22.91 2.48 10.16
N PHE A 53 -21.61 2.23 10.15
CA PHE A 53 -20.99 1.11 10.85
C PHE A 53 -21.15 1.22 12.37
N PHE A 54 -20.82 2.37 12.96
CA PHE A 54 -20.91 2.57 14.42
C PHE A 54 -22.34 2.69 14.96
N GLN A 55 -23.34 2.84 14.08
CA GLN A 55 -24.75 2.66 14.45
C GLN A 55 -25.11 1.19 14.70
N ARG A 56 -24.33 0.25 14.13
CA ARG A 56 -24.55 -1.21 14.27
C ARG A 56 -23.58 -1.86 15.26
N VAL A 57 -22.36 -1.34 15.35
CA VAL A 57 -21.29 -1.86 16.22
C VAL A 57 -20.91 -0.80 17.24
N SER A 58 -20.86 -1.16 18.52
CA SER A 58 -20.46 -0.20 19.54
C SER A 58 -18.99 0.19 19.37
N VAL A 59 -18.67 1.47 19.56
CA VAL A 59 -17.28 1.97 19.48
C VAL A 59 -16.38 1.26 20.48
N PHE A 60 -16.91 0.94 21.68
CA PHE A 60 -16.14 0.25 22.71
C PHE A 60 -15.81 -1.20 22.32
N GLU A 61 -16.77 -1.96 21.79
CA GLU A 61 -16.50 -3.33 21.29
C GLU A 61 -15.60 -3.31 20.06
N PHE A 62 -15.70 -2.28 19.20
CA PHE A 62 -14.75 -2.12 18.11
C PHE A 62 -13.32 -1.89 18.64
N LEU A 63 -13.12 -0.97 19.57
CA LEU A 63 -11.78 -0.62 20.05
C LEU A 63 -11.15 -1.72 20.93
N PHE A 64 -11.95 -2.37 21.79
CA PHE A 64 -11.44 -3.30 22.80
C PHE A 64 -11.85 -4.76 22.55
N GLY A 65 -12.63 -5.03 21.51
CA GLY A 65 -13.00 -6.40 21.13
C GLY A 65 -11.78 -7.20 20.71
N THR A 66 -11.72 -8.45 21.15
CA THR A 66 -10.61 -9.39 20.91
C THR A 66 -10.94 -10.43 19.84
N THR A 67 -12.07 -10.27 19.15
CA THR A 67 -12.58 -11.20 18.15
C THR A 67 -12.74 -10.52 16.80
N TRP A 68 -12.24 -11.17 15.75
CA TRP A 68 -12.41 -10.75 14.36
C TRP A 68 -13.07 -11.87 13.57
N SER A 69 -14.36 -11.71 13.25
CA SER A 69 -15.13 -12.68 12.45
C SER A 69 -16.14 -11.97 11.54
N PRO A 70 -15.71 -11.35 10.43
CA PRO A 70 -16.61 -10.64 9.52
C PRO A 70 -17.64 -11.56 8.85
N GLN A 71 -17.29 -12.83 8.65
CA GLN A 71 -18.14 -13.80 7.94
C GLN A 71 -19.37 -14.23 8.75
N THR A 72 -19.27 -14.24 10.08
CA THR A 72 -20.40 -14.55 10.97
C THR A 72 -21.36 -13.36 11.10
N ALA A 73 -20.87 -12.12 10.89
CA ALA A 73 -21.66 -10.90 10.96
C ALA A 73 -22.55 -10.60 9.73
N ILE A 74 -22.27 -11.24 8.58
CA ILE A 74 -22.95 -10.96 7.30
C ILE A 74 -24.12 -11.94 7.02
N ARG A 75 -24.24 -13.06 7.75
CA ARG A 75 -25.34 -14.02 7.58
C ARG A 75 -26.59 -13.56 8.33
N ALA A 76 -27.68 -13.32 7.58
CA ALA A 76 -28.95 -12.76 8.08
C ALA A 76 -29.65 -13.63 9.16
N ASP A 77 -29.25 -14.89 9.25
CA ASP A 77 -29.74 -15.96 10.11
C ASP A 77 -28.97 -16.07 11.45
N GLN A 78 -27.91 -15.29 11.66
CA GLN A 78 -27.21 -15.21 12.93
C GLN A 78 -27.26 -13.80 13.51
N VAL A 79 -27.97 -13.63 14.63
CA VAL A 79 -28.02 -12.41 15.46
C VAL A 79 -26.71 -12.24 16.27
N GLY A 80 -25.57 -12.49 15.63
CA GLY A 80 -24.22 -12.47 16.21
C GLY A 80 -23.40 -11.23 15.84
N ALA A 81 -24.04 -10.17 15.33
CA ALA A 81 -23.37 -8.93 14.92
C ALA A 81 -22.73 -8.14 16.08
N ASN A 82 -22.95 -8.56 17.33
CA ASN A 82 -22.36 -7.91 18.50
C ASN A 82 -21.01 -8.57 18.81
N GLY A 83 -19.91 -7.84 18.57
CA GLY A 83 -18.56 -8.22 19.00
C GLY A 83 -17.62 -8.84 17.96
N SER A 84 -18.01 -8.97 16.68
CA SER A 84 -17.18 -9.65 15.66
C SER A 84 -16.15 -8.76 14.95
N PHE A 85 -16.08 -7.46 15.26
CA PHE A 85 -15.25 -6.48 14.55
C PHE A 85 -14.22 -5.80 15.47
N GLY A 86 -13.60 -6.56 16.37
CA GLY A 86 -12.55 -6.03 17.23
C GLY A 86 -11.34 -5.50 16.45
N ALA A 87 -10.86 -4.32 16.80
CA ALA A 87 -9.68 -3.68 16.22
C ALA A 87 -8.37 -4.27 16.77
N ILE A 88 -8.38 -4.80 18.00
CA ILE A 88 -7.19 -5.37 18.63
C ILE A 88 -6.60 -6.49 17.76
N PRO A 89 -7.34 -7.54 17.36
CA PRO A 89 -6.80 -8.61 16.51
C PRO A 89 -6.24 -8.12 15.17
N LEU A 90 -6.86 -7.10 14.56
CA LEU A 90 -6.38 -6.52 13.31
C LEU A 90 -5.03 -5.82 13.49
N ILE A 91 -4.92 -4.98 14.52
CA ILE A 91 -3.70 -4.24 14.82
C ILE A 91 -2.60 -5.21 15.22
N THR A 92 -2.87 -6.11 16.17
CA THR A 92 -1.87 -7.08 16.64
C THR A 92 -1.47 -8.07 15.55
N GLY A 93 -2.41 -8.52 14.73
CA GLY A 93 -2.14 -9.40 13.58
C GLY A 93 -1.25 -8.71 12.55
N THR A 94 -1.57 -7.47 12.19
CA THR A 94 -0.75 -6.67 11.26
C THR A 94 0.65 -6.44 11.81
N LEU A 95 0.78 -6.07 13.09
CA LEU A 95 2.08 -5.87 13.73
C LEU A 95 2.89 -7.16 13.81
N LEU A 96 2.25 -8.28 14.15
CA LEU A 96 2.91 -9.59 14.25
C LEU A 96 3.42 -10.04 12.87
N ILE A 97 2.56 -10.02 11.84
CA ILE A 97 2.94 -10.40 10.47
C ILE A 97 4.03 -9.47 9.96
N SER A 98 3.90 -8.16 10.16
CA SER A 98 4.91 -7.19 9.74
C SER A 98 6.25 -7.41 10.44
N ALA A 99 6.24 -7.72 11.74
CA ALA A 99 7.45 -8.00 12.50
C ALA A 99 8.14 -9.26 11.99
N ILE A 100 7.41 -10.35 11.77
CA ILE A 100 7.95 -11.60 11.22
C ILE A 100 8.48 -11.36 9.80
N ALA A 101 7.70 -10.66 8.95
CA ALA A 101 8.08 -10.33 7.59
C ALA A 101 9.38 -9.51 7.56
N MET A 102 9.51 -8.46 8.37
CA MET A 102 10.74 -7.67 8.45
C MET A 102 11.91 -8.48 9.02
N ALA A 103 11.68 -9.28 10.06
CA ALA A 103 12.72 -10.10 10.68
C ALA A 103 13.34 -11.11 9.69
N VAL A 104 12.59 -11.56 8.68
CA VAL A 104 13.06 -12.48 7.64
C VAL A 104 13.49 -11.75 6.37
N ALA A 105 12.63 -10.88 5.83
CA ALA A 105 12.85 -10.24 4.54
C ALA A 105 13.98 -9.20 4.59
N THR A 106 14.12 -8.44 5.68
CA THR A 106 15.19 -7.43 5.79
C THR A 106 16.59 -8.05 5.77
N PRO A 107 16.95 -9.05 6.61
CA PRO A 107 18.29 -9.61 6.56
C PRO A 107 18.57 -10.32 5.24
N ILE A 108 17.62 -11.07 4.69
CA ILE A 108 17.80 -11.76 3.40
C ILE A 108 17.93 -10.75 2.25
N GLY A 109 17.07 -9.74 2.20
CA GLY A 109 17.08 -8.70 1.18
C GLY A 109 18.35 -7.87 1.24
N LEU A 110 18.77 -7.46 2.44
CA LEU A 110 20.01 -6.70 2.63
C LEU A 110 21.25 -7.52 2.27
N ALA A 111 21.34 -8.78 2.71
CA ALA A 111 22.45 -9.66 2.36
C ALA A 111 22.52 -9.90 0.85
N SER A 112 21.37 -10.10 0.19
CA SER A 112 21.28 -10.27 -1.27
C SER A 112 21.72 -9.00 -2.01
N ALA A 113 21.32 -7.83 -1.52
CA ALA A 113 21.71 -6.55 -2.09
C ALA A 113 23.23 -6.32 -1.98
N VAL A 114 23.81 -6.57 -0.80
CA VAL A 114 25.26 -6.46 -0.58
C VAL A 114 26.02 -7.45 -1.45
N TYR A 115 25.58 -8.71 -1.54
CA TYR A 115 26.19 -9.70 -2.42
C TYR A 115 26.20 -9.26 -3.88
N LEU A 116 25.05 -8.79 -4.39
CA LEU A 116 24.95 -8.33 -5.76
C LEU A 116 25.79 -7.08 -6.04
N ALA A 117 25.90 -6.17 -5.06
CA ALA A 117 26.66 -4.94 -5.19
C ALA A 117 28.18 -5.18 -5.20
N GLU A 118 28.68 -5.99 -4.26
CA GLU A 118 30.12 -6.08 -3.96
C GLU A 118 30.78 -7.38 -4.43
N TYR A 119 30.04 -8.49 -4.48
CA TYR A 119 30.63 -9.83 -4.65
C TYR A 119 30.20 -10.54 -5.94
N ALA A 120 29.07 -10.17 -6.53
CA ALA A 120 28.55 -10.85 -7.72
C ALA A 120 29.42 -10.57 -8.94
N ASN A 121 29.79 -11.65 -9.64
CA ASN A 121 30.46 -11.55 -10.93
C ASN A 121 29.48 -11.00 -12.02
N PRO A 122 29.99 -10.55 -13.17
CA PRO A 122 29.15 -9.94 -14.21
C PRO A 122 28.01 -10.83 -14.67
N LEU A 123 28.26 -12.14 -14.87
CA LEU A 123 27.25 -13.09 -15.34
C LEU A 123 26.09 -13.24 -14.33
N THR A 124 26.39 -13.33 -13.04
CA THR A 124 25.36 -13.40 -11.99
C THR A 124 24.53 -12.13 -11.96
N ARG A 125 25.17 -10.95 -12.08
CA ARG A 125 24.45 -9.67 -12.09
C ARG A 125 23.51 -9.56 -13.30
N ASP A 126 23.97 -9.98 -14.47
CA ASP A 126 23.21 -9.89 -15.73
C ASP A 126 21.99 -10.83 -15.75
N ILE A 127 21.98 -11.89 -14.94
CA ILE A 127 20.82 -12.80 -14.80
C ILE A 127 19.91 -12.35 -13.66
N VAL A 128 20.46 -12.11 -12.47
CA VAL A 128 19.66 -11.87 -11.27
C VAL A 128 18.97 -10.51 -11.32
N LYS A 129 19.62 -9.49 -11.87
CA LYS A 129 19.05 -8.13 -11.87
C LYS A 129 17.76 -8.04 -12.73
N PRO A 130 17.72 -8.54 -13.98
CA PRO A 130 16.45 -8.60 -14.73
C PRO A 130 15.38 -9.46 -14.06
N LEU A 131 15.76 -10.58 -13.42
CA LEU A 131 14.79 -11.40 -12.68
C LEU A 131 14.16 -10.63 -11.52
N LEU A 132 14.95 -9.88 -10.75
CA LEU A 132 14.44 -9.02 -9.68
C LEU A 132 13.53 -7.90 -10.23
N GLU A 133 13.87 -7.31 -11.37
CA GLU A 133 13.05 -6.30 -12.04
C GLU A 133 11.70 -6.89 -12.50
N ILE A 134 11.70 -8.12 -13.05
CA ILE A 134 10.46 -8.83 -13.43
C ILE A 134 9.63 -9.16 -12.18
N LEU A 135 10.26 -9.69 -11.13
CA LEU A 135 9.58 -10.03 -9.88
C LEU A 135 8.97 -8.79 -9.21
N ALA A 136 9.65 -7.65 -9.28
CA ALA A 136 9.14 -6.36 -8.79
C ALA A 136 8.02 -5.79 -9.67
N GLY A 137 8.00 -6.14 -10.96
CA GLY A 137 6.96 -5.74 -11.90
C GLY A 137 5.64 -6.51 -11.76
N ILE A 138 5.64 -7.65 -11.06
CA ILE A 138 4.41 -8.40 -10.78
C ILE A 138 3.55 -7.59 -9.78
N PRO A 139 2.26 -7.36 -10.06
CA PRO A 139 1.39 -6.63 -9.16
C PRO A 139 1.29 -7.32 -7.80
N THR A 140 1.41 -6.55 -6.71
CA THR A 140 1.37 -7.09 -5.33
C THR A 140 0.09 -7.87 -5.02
N VAL A 141 -1.03 -7.51 -5.65
CA VAL A 141 -2.31 -8.22 -5.53
C VAL A 141 -2.23 -9.68 -6.02
N VAL A 142 -1.39 -9.98 -7.02
CA VAL A 142 -1.22 -11.34 -7.52
C VAL A 142 -0.53 -12.21 -6.47
N TYR A 143 0.53 -11.69 -5.84
CA TYR A 143 1.21 -12.40 -4.76
C TYR A 143 0.31 -12.61 -3.54
N GLY A 144 -0.47 -11.59 -3.16
CA GLY A 144 -1.44 -11.71 -2.06
C GLY A 144 -2.52 -12.77 -2.33
N PHE A 145 -3.06 -12.81 -3.55
CA PHE A 145 -4.08 -13.80 -3.91
C PHE A 145 -3.50 -15.22 -4.02
N PHE A 146 -2.28 -15.36 -4.56
CA PHE A 146 -1.56 -16.64 -4.57
C PHE A 146 -1.29 -17.15 -3.15
N ALA A 147 -0.85 -16.25 -2.25
CA ALA A 147 -0.66 -16.58 -0.84
C ALA A 147 -1.98 -17.07 -0.21
N ALA A 148 -3.07 -16.34 -0.39
CA ALA A 148 -4.37 -16.70 0.17
C ALA A 148 -4.98 -18.00 -0.39
N LEU A 149 -4.81 -18.28 -1.69
CA LEU A 149 -5.44 -19.43 -2.32
C LEU A 149 -4.57 -20.71 -2.34
N THR A 150 -3.26 -20.58 -2.29
CA THR A 150 -2.34 -21.72 -2.41
C THR A 150 -1.52 -21.92 -1.14
N ILE A 151 -0.85 -20.87 -0.67
CA ILE A 151 0.07 -20.98 0.47
C ILE A 151 -0.69 -21.16 1.79
N ALA A 152 -1.74 -20.37 2.03
CA ALA A 152 -2.54 -20.43 3.24
C ALA A 152 -3.18 -21.81 3.46
N PRO A 153 -3.87 -22.44 2.47
CA PRO A 153 -4.35 -23.81 2.61
C PRO A 153 -3.22 -24.83 2.81
N PHE A 154 -2.10 -24.67 2.10
CA PHE A 154 -0.95 -25.56 2.23
C PHE A 154 -0.36 -25.55 3.65
N ILE A 155 -0.16 -24.37 4.23
CA ILE A 155 0.32 -24.22 5.61
C ILE A 155 -0.70 -24.80 6.59
N ARG A 156 -1.99 -24.54 6.39
CA ARG A 156 -3.05 -25.09 7.25
C ARG A 156 -3.07 -26.61 7.27
N VAL A 157 -3.03 -27.25 6.09
CA VAL A 157 -3.00 -28.72 5.98
C VAL A 157 -1.76 -29.28 6.66
N THR A 158 -0.58 -28.75 6.31
CA THR A 158 0.70 -29.21 6.89
C THR A 158 0.74 -29.02 8.40
N GLY A 159 0.24 -27.89 8.91
CA GLY A 159 0.15 -27.64 10.35
C GLY A 159 -0.80 -28.61 11.05
N THR A 160 -1.94 -28.92 10.44
CA THR A 160 -2.89 -29.92 10.97
C THR A 160 -2.27 -31.32 11.01
N ASP A 161 -1.52 -31.70 9.96
CA ASP A 161 -0.81 -32.98 9.90
C ASP A 161 0.28 -33.09 10.98
N LEU A 162 0.86 -31.96 11.39
CA LEU A 162 1.82 -31.85 12.50
C LEU A 162 1.15 -31.75 13.89
N GLY A 163 -0.18 -31.82 13.95
CA GLY A 163 -0.96 -31.72 15.20
C GLY A 163 -1.13 -30.29 15.73
N LEU A 164 -0.85 -29.28 14.91
CA LEU A 164 -1.06 -27.86 15.27
C LEU A 164 -2.46 -27.42 14.85
N GLU A 165 -3.18 -26.79 15.77
CA GLU A 165 -4.43 -26.09 15.43
C GLU A 165 -4.11 -24.77 14.71
N VAL A 166 -4.10 -24.82 13.37
CA VAL A 166 -3.94 -23.63 12.53
C VAL A 166 -5.31 -23.03 12.22
N ALA A 167 -5.69 -21.99 12.96
CA ALA A 167 -6.91 -21.25 12.69
C ALA A 167 -6.83 -20.52 11.33
N SER A 168 -7.96 -20.42 10.63
CA SER A 168 -8.04 -19.74 9.32
C SER A 168 -7.76 -18.23 9.42
N GLU A 169 -7.95 -17.62 10.59
CA GLU A 169 -7.58 -16.23 10.87
C GLU A 169 -6.23 -16.08 11.57
N SER A 170 -5.44 -17.16 11.71
CA SER A 170 -4.13 -17.10 12.38
C SER A 170 -3.06 -16.44 11.51
N ALA A 171 -2.12 -15.74 12.15
CA ALA A 171 -0.97 -15.12 11.48
C ALA A 171 -0.04 -16.13 10.77
N LEU A 172 -0.19 -17.43 11.03
CA LEU A 172 0.56 -18.49 10.36
C LEU A 172 -0.05 -18.83 8.99
N ALA A 173 -1.37 -18.68 8.86
CA ALA A 173 -2.13 -18.97 7.64
C ALA A 173 -2.50 -17.71 6.84
N ALA A 174 -2.19 -16.51 7.34
CA ALA A 174 -2.41 -15.22 6.68
C ALA A 174 -1.16 -14.74 5.96
#